data_AF-A0A1W9M9J5-F1
#
_entry.id   AF-A0A1W9M9J5-F1
#
_cell.length_a   1.000
_cell.length_b   1.000
_cell.length_c   1.000
_cell.angle_alpha   90.00
_cell.angle_beta   90.00
_cell.angle_gamma   90.00
#
_symmetry.space_group_name_H-M   'P 1'
#
loop_
_entity.id
_entity.type
_entity.pdbx_description
1 polymer ?
#
loop_
_entity_poly.entity_id
_entity_poly.type
_entity_poly.pdbx_seq_one_letter_code
_entity_poly.pdbx_strand_id
1 'polypeptide(L)'
;MESFEKLLEVSSTIHGHLCAGQVIGVRLAMLGLREIGIDDPKGRDRKKLYVVVEIDRCATDAIQSVTGCTLGKRSLRWNDFGIM
;
A
#
# COMPACT_ATOMS: atom_id res chain seq x y z
N MET A 1 -13.84 -2.29 -0.71
CA MET A 1 -12.67 -1.69 -0.03
C MET A 1 -13.02 -1.31 1.40
N GLU A 2 -12.12 -1.57 2.36
CA GLU A 2 -12.28 -1.20 3.79
C GLU A 2 -12.21 0.34 3.98
N SER A 3 -12.61 0.83 5.16
CA SER A 3 -12.54 2.28 5.46
C SER A 3 -11.08 2.75 5.66
N PHE A 4 -10.86 4.06 5.49
CA PHE A 4 -9.54 4.67 5.70
C PHE A 4 -9.03 4.41 7.12
N GLU A 5 -9.87 4.58 8.13
CA GLU A 5 -9.52 4.40 9.54
C GLU A 5 -9.08 2.97 9.82
N LYS A 6 -9.77 1.98 9.24
CA LYS A 6 -9.43 0.57 9.43
C LYS A 6 -8.11 0.20 8.77
N LEU A 7 -7.91 0.68 7.54
CA LEU A 7 -6.66 0.47 6.81
C LEU A 7 -5.48 1.15 7.51
N LEU A 8 -5.69 2.36 8.05
CA LEU A 8 -4.67 3.09 8.79
C LEU A 8 -4.30 2.40 10.11
N GLU A 9 -5.28 1.88 10.85
CA GLU A 9 -5.05 1.08 12.05
C GLU A 9 -4.16 -0.14 11.75
N VAL A 10 -4.54 -0.93 10.75
CA VAL A 10 -3.77 -2.11 10.32
C VAL A 10 -2.36 -1.72 9.88
N SER A 11 -2.25 -0.65 9.08
CA SER A 11 -0.97 -0.15 8.59
C SER A 11 -0.04 0.25 9.74
N SER A 12 -0.55 1.06 10.67
CA SER A 12 0.21 1.50 11.86
C SER A 12 0.63 0.35 12.76
N THR A 13 -0.21 -0.70 12.87
CA THR A 13 0.10 -1.89 13.66
C THR A 13 1.26 -2.68 13.04
N ILE A 14 1.27 -2.84 11.72
CA ILE A 14 2.35 -3.53 10.99
C ILE A 14 3.65 -2.73 11.05
N HIS A 15 3.57 -1.41 10.90
CA HIS A 15 4.72 -0.50 10.93
C HIS A 15 5.25 -0.23 12.36
N GLY A 16 4.43 -0.48 13.39
CA GLY A 16 4.76 -0.30 14.80
C GLY A 16 4.50 1.09 15.37
N HIS A 17 4.11 2.07 14.53
CA HIS A 17 3.66 3.38 14.96
C HIS A 17 2.85 4.10 13.86
N LEU A 18 2.15 5.16 14.23
CA LEU A 18 1.49 6.06 13.28
C LEU A 18 2.42 7.23 12.94
N CYS A 19 2.64 7.47 11.66
CA CYS A 19 3.37 8.64 11.16
C CYS A 19 2.68 9.23 9.92
N ALA A 20 3.08 10.44 9.52
CA ALA A 20 2.52 11.11 8.34
C ALA A 20 2.69 10.27 7.06
N GLY A 21 3.80 9.53 6.93
CA GLY A 21 4.04 8.64 5.80
C GLY A 21 3.01 7.51 5.69
N GLN A 22 2.54 6.97 6.82
CA GLN A 22 1.49 5.95 6.84
C GLN A 22 0.15 6.53 6.36
N VAL A 23 -0.21 7.72 6.84
CA VAL A 23 -1.43 8.44 6.41
C VAL A 23 -1.43 8.69 4.90
N ILE A 24 -0.31 9.19 4.37
CA ILE A 24 -0.15 9.45 2.94
C ILE A 24 -0.19 8.14 2.15
N GLY A 25 0.57 7.13 2.56
CA GLY A 25 0.64 5.84 1.85
C GLY A 25 -0.70 5.10 1.79
N VAL A 26 -1.49 5.11 2.86
CA VAL A 26 -2.85 4.51 2.83
C VAL A 26 -3.74 5.26 1.84
N ARG A 27 -3.71 6.59 1.83
CA ARG A 27 -4.50 7.40 0.88
C ARG A 27 -4.07 7.15 -0.56
N LEU A 28 -2.77 7.10 -0.84
CA LEU A 28 -2.24 6.80 -2.17
C LEU A 28 -2.70 5.42 -2.65
N ALA A 29 -2.59 4.40 -1.80
CA ALA A 29 -3.05 3.05 -2.15
C ALA A 29 -4.56 3.00 -2.41
N MET A 30 -5.38 3.63 -1.55
CA MET A 30 -6.83 3.69 -1.75
C MET A 30 -7.23 4.42 -3.03
N LEU A 31 -6.54 5.52 -3.35
CA LEU A 31 -6.75 6.25 -4.59
C LEU A 31 -6.37 5.38 -5.79
N GLY A 32 -5.15 4.85 -5.82
CA GLY A 32 -4.67 4.02 -6.93
C GLY A 32 -5.55 2.81 -7.20
N LEU A 33 -5.99 2.10 -6.16
CA LEU A 33 -6.91 0.96 -6.28
C LEU A 33 -8.27 1.36 -6.87
N ARG A 34 -8.81 2.52 -6.46
CA ARG A 34 -10.06 3.06 -7.00
C ARG A 34 -9.93 3.42 -8.48
N GLU A 35 -8.86 4.11 -8.86
CA GLU A 35 -8.62 4.53 -10.25
C GLU A 35 -8.47 3.34 -11.22
N ILE A 36 -7.97 2.20 -10.73
CA ILE A 36 -7.83 0.97 -11.55
C ILE A 36 -8.97 -0.04 -11.35
N GLY A 37 -10.01 0.30 -10.58
CA GLY A 37 -11.19 -0.54 -10.38
C GLY A 37 -10.95 -1.83 -9.58
N ILE A 38 -10.07 -1.79 -8.57
CA ILE A 38 -9.81 -2.93 -7.67
C ILE A 38 -10.45 -2.70 -6.30
N ASP A 39 -11.35 -3.60 -5.90
CA ASP A 39 -12.10 -3.51 -4.64
C ASP A 39 -11.56 -4.39 -3.52
N ASP A 40 -10.95 -5.53 -3.87
CA ASP A 40 -10.44 -6.54 -2.94
C ASP A 40 -9.01 -6.97 -3.34
N PRO A 41 -8.02 -6.10 -3.09
CA PRO A 41 -6.63 -6.30 -3.53
C PRO A 41 -5.93 -7.44 -2.78
N LYS A 42 -6.42 -7.84 -1.61
CA LYS A 42 -5.86 -8.93 -0.79
C LYS A 42 -6.53 -10.29 -1.07
N GLY A 43 -7.74 -10.31 -1.62
CA GLY A 43 -8.51 -11.51 -1.95
C GLY A 43 -8.63 -11.75 -3.45
N ARG A 44 -9.83 -11.59 -4.01
CA ARG A 44 -10.18 -12.00 -5.39
C ARG A 44 -9.36 -11.28 -6.47
N ASP A 45 -8.92 -10.06 -6.21
CA ASP A 45 -8.21 -9.24 -7.19
C ASP A 45 -6.68 -9.27 -7.02
N ARG A 46 -6.15 -10.06 -6.07
CA ARG A 46 -4.72 -10.09 -5.69
C ARG A 46 -3.72 -10.40 -6.81
N LYS A 47 -4.18 -10.96 -7.94
CA LYS A 47 -3.34 -11.26 -9.12
C LYS A 47 -3.49 -10.24 -10.24
N LYS A 48 -4.31 -9.20 -10.06
CA LYS A 48 -4.63 -8.18 -11.07
C LYS A 48 -3.84 -6.88 -10.89
N LEU A 49 -3.01 -6.78 -9.86
CA LEU A 49 -2.21 -5.60 -9.57
C LEU A 49 -0.74 -5.94 -9.36
N TYR A 50 0.09 -4.97 -9.74
CA TYR A 50 1.52 -4.94 -9.50
C TYR A 50 1.86 -3.52 -9.06
N VAL A 51 2.60 -3.39 -7.95
CA VAL A 51 2.94 -2.09 -7.38
C VAL A 51 4.38 -1.74 -7.71
N VAL A 52 4.62 -0.51 -8.14
CA VAL A 52 5.97 0.05 -8.21
C VAL A 52 6.05 1.19 -7.21
N VAL A 53 7.09 1.21 -6.39
CA VAL A 53 7.39 2.30 -5.47
C VAL A 53 8.76 2.89 -5.80
N GLU A 54 8.87 4.20 -5.69
CA GLU A 54 10.10 4.94 -6.04
C GLU A 54 10.96 5.29 -4.82
N ILE A 55 10.50 4.86 -3.63
CA ILE A 55 11.13 5.12 -2.34
C ILE A 55 10.84 3.97 -1.35
N ASP A 56 11.73 3.71 -0.40
CA ASP A 56 11.66 2.64 0.62
C ASP A 56 11.33 3.19 2.03
N ARG A 57 10.43 4.17 2.10
CA ARG A 57 10.06 4.85 3.37
C ARG A 57 8.70 4.38 3.88
N CYS A 58 8.26 4.91 5.02
CA CYS A 58 7.03 4.51 5.71
C CYS A 58 5.78 4.43 4.82
N ALA A 59 5.67 5.23 3.76
CA ALA A 59 4.56 5.15 2.81
C ALA A 59 4.50 3.79 2.08
N THR A 60 5.66 3.19 1.78
CA THR A 60 5.76 1.88 1.14
C THR A 60 5.19 0.77 2.02
N ASP A 61 5.42 0.81 3.33
CA ASP A 61 4.78 -0.14 4.26
C ASP A 61 3.25 -0.02 4.26
N ALA A 62 2.73 1.21 4.18
CA ALA A 62 1.30 1.43 4.05
C ALA A 62 0.73 0.95 2.72
N ILE A 63 1.44 1.17 1.61
CA ILE A 63 1.04 0.64 0.31
C ILE A 63 1.02 -0.90 0.35
N GLN A 64 2.02 -1.54 0.97
CA GLN A 64 2.06 -2.99 1.16
C GLN A 64 0.88 -3.49 2.01
N SER A 65 0.54 -2.80 3.10
CA SER A 65 -0.54 -3.20 4.02
C SER A 65 -1.94 -3.14 3.39
N VAL A 66 -2.17 -2.11 2.55
CA VAL A 66 -3.45 -1.91 1.86
C VAL A 66 -3.57 -2.84 0.66
N THR A 67 -2.57 -2.87 -0.21
CA THR A 67 -2.63 -3.61 -1.49
C THR A 67 -2.35 -5.11 -1.31
N GLY A 68 -1.64 -5.51 -0.26
CA GLY A 68 -1.13 -6.87 -0.10
C GLY A 68 0.01 -7.24 -1.05
N CYS A 69 0.43 -6.32 -1.92
CA CYS A 69 1.63 -6.45 -2.73
C CYS A 69 2.87 -6.27 -1.87
N THR A 70 3.85 -7.15 -2.02
CA THR A 70 5.09 -7.09 -1.23
C THR A 70 6.29 -7.50 -2.06
N LEU A 71 7.49 -7.06 -1.64
CA LEU A 71 8.75 -7.50 -2.24
C LEU A 71 8.87 -9.03 -2.20
N GLY A 72 8.55 -9.65 -1.06
CA GLY A 72 8.63 -11.10 -0.87
C GLY A 72 7.69 -11.91 -1.78
N LYS A 73 6.52 -11.35 -2.14
CA LYS A 73 5.59 -11.97 -3.09
C LYS A 73 5.92 -11.66 -4.56
N ARG A 74 6.94 -10.83 -4.81
CA ARG A 74 7.32 -10.33 -6.14
C ARG A 74 6.18 -9.62 -6.87
N SER A 75 5.21 -9.08 -6.14
CA SER A 75 4.10 -8.28 -6.65
C SER A 75 4.29 -6.79 -6.39
N LEU A 76 5.38 -6.42 -5.73
CA LEU A 76 5.88 -5.06 -5.60
C LEU A 76 7.32 -4.99 -6.12
N ARG A 77 7.65 -3.89 -6.81
CA ARG A 77 9.02 -3.54 -7.20
C ARG A 77 9.40 -2.19 -6.64
N TRP A 78 10.61 -2.12 -6.11
CA TRP A 78 11.24 -0.90 -5.66
C TRP A 78 12.22 -0.42 -6.73
N ASN A 79 12.05 0.82 -7.17
CA ASN A 79 12.95 1.53 -8.08
C ASN A 79 13.46 2.77 -7.34
N ASP A 80 14.63 2.70 -6.72
CA ASP A 80 15.07 3.77 -5.82
C ASP A 80 15.44 5.07 -6.53
N PHE A 81 14.50 5.99 -6.63
CA PHE A 81 14.72 7.35 -7.11
C PHE A 81 14.64 8.39 -5.99
N GLY A 82 14.22 7.97 -4.79
CA GLY A 82 14.04 8.86 -3.64
C GLY A 82 12.82 9.78 -3.76
N ILE A 83 11.87 9.46 -4.64
CA ILE A 83 10.66 10.26 -4.92
C ILE A 83 9.44 9.56 -4.32
N MET A 84 8.53 10.35 -3.74
CA MET A 84 7.24 9.89 -3.21
C MET A 84 6.12 10.14 -4.21
#